data_AF-A0A9P6F9P4-F1
#
_entry.id   AF-A0A9P6F9P4-F1
#
_cell.length_a   1.000
_cell.length_b   1.000
_cell.length_c   1.000
_cell.angle_alpha   90.00
_cell.angle_beta   90.00
_cell.angle_gamma   90.00
#
_symmetry.space_group_name_H-M   'P 1'
#
loop_
_entity.id
_entity.type
_entity.pdbx_description
1 polymer ?
#
loop_
_entity_poly.entity_id
_entity_poly.type
_entity_poly.pdbx_seq_one_letter_code
_entity_poly.pdbx_strand_id
1 'polypeptide(L)'
;MPQVITDQNIVKGQKQNGFPMRKWKISLAGVNANGDDEPMPYVDYVEYILHQTFEQPLRKVTEYPFVLQEKGWGEFDMKIMLHFVEKSVPPFVLDHDLNFQQNHYEMPQTITFSKIDGKHSFLKLLNSPATNASDRESSNDSTNDGSTHKRRREALTKEKSKRIKDDRSSDDDSQANSSAAVSGDEDDKIDVHQLAKKFQMLHPDDLIPLVNLVKANQTSDMYVKEDGEAGEFHIDLRTLGDSLLAVLWKFCDDCLEKYQKSHKKK
;
A
#
# COMPACT_ATOMS: atom_id res chain seq x y z
N MET A 1 -6.80 -18.43 5.05
CA MET A 1 -5.66 -17.68 4.50
C MET A 1 -6.17 -16.70 3.44
N PRO A 2 -5.73 -15.44 3.46
CA PRO A 2 -6.03 -14.49 2.40
C PRO A 2 -5.49 -14.97 1.05
N GLN A 3 -6.23 -14.72 -0.01
CA GLN A 3 -5.90 -15.11 -1.36
C GLN A 3 -6.30 -14.00 -2.33
N VAL A 4 -5.34 -13.55 -3.14
CA VAL A 4 -5.60 -12.61 -4.22
C VAL A 4 -6.02 -13.41 -5.45
N ILE A 5 -7.20 -13.13 -5.98
CA ILE A 5 -7.77 -13.81 -7.13
C ILE A 5 -7.91 -12.79 -8.26
N THR A 6 -7.30 -13.08 -9.41
CA THR A 6 -7.32 -12.20 -10.57
C THR A 6 -7.96 -12.89 -11.75
N ASP A 7 -9.04 -12.30 -12.27
CA ASP A 7 -9.71 -12.69 -13.49
C ASP A 7 -9.50 -11.61 -14.56
N GLN A 8 -9.25 -12.00 -15.80
CA GLN A 8 -9.20 -11.07 -16.93
C GLN A 8 -9.81 -11.67 -18.19
N ASN A 9 -10.40 -10.81 -19.02
CA ASN A 9 -10.89 -11.18 -20.34
C ASN A 9 -10.70 -10.06 -21.37
N ILE A 10 -10.42 -10.44 -22.62
CA ILE A 10 -10.35 -9.50 -23.74
C ILE A 10 -11.73 -8.90 -24.04
N VAL A 11 -11.78 -7.58 -24.17
CA VAL A 11 -12.97 -6.85 -24.61
C VAL A 11 -13.00 -6.85 -26.14
N LYS A 12 -13.93 -7.61 -26.72
CA LYS A 12 -14.04 -7.76 -28.18
C LYS A 12 -14.19 -6.41 -28.87
N GLY A 13 -13.40 -6.19 -29.92
CA GLY A 13 -13.44 -5.00 -30.76
C GLY A 13 -12.78 -3.74 -30.18
N GLN A 14 -12.28 -3.77 -28.93
CA GLN A 14 -11.60 -2.64 -28.32
C GLN A 14 -10.09 -2.86 -28.34
N LYS A 15 -9.35 -1.89 -28.88
CA LYS A 15 -7.89 -1.88 -28.92
C LYS A 15 -7.35 -0.51 -28.56
N GLN A 16 -6.19 -0.49 -27.92
CA GLN A 16 -5.41 0.72 -27.67
C GLN A 16 -3.97 0.46 -28.07
N ASN A 17 -3.39 1.34 -28.88
CA ASN A 17 -2.03 1.19 -29.43
C ASN A 17 -1.78 -0.16 -30.13
N GLY A 18 -2.82 -0.74 -30.75
CA GLY A 18 -2.74 -2.06 -31.42
C GLY A 18 -2.95 -3.26 -30.50
N PHE A 19 -2.90 -3.07 -29.18
CA PHE A 19 -3.11 -4.12 -28.19
C PHE A 19 -4.60 -4.27 -27.82
N PRO A 20 -5.07 -5.50 -27.56
CA PRO A 20 -6.45 -5.72 -27.11
C PRO A 20 -6.68 -5.09 -25.73
N MET A 21 -7.79 -4.37 -25.58
CA MET A 21 -8.24 -3.95 -24.26
C MET A 21 -8.76 -5.16 -23.48
N ARG A 22 -8.45 -5.21 -22.20
CA ARG A 22 -8.93 -6.25 -21.28
C ARG A 22 -9.75 -5.62 -20.18
N LYS A 23 -10.77 -6.34 -19.73
CA LYS A 23 -11.43 -6.10 -18.45
C LYS A 23 -10.83 -7.06 -17.46
N TRP A 24 -10.27 -6.54 -16.38
CA TRP A 24 -9.69 -7.34 -15.31
C TRP A 24 -10.42 -7.04 -13.99
N LYS A 25 -10.40 -8.03 -13.09
CA LYS A 25 -11.02 -8.02 -11.78
C LYS A 25 -10.05 -8.65 -10.80
N ILE A 26 -9.73 -7.92 -9.73
CA ILE A 26 -8.93 -8.43 -8.62
C ILE A 26 -9.85 -8.50 -7.41
N SER A 27 -9.82 -9.62 -6.71
CA SER A 27 -10.59 -9.85 -5.47
C SER A 27 -9.63 -10.34 -4.39
N LEU A 28 -9.88 -9.96 -3.15
CA LEU A 28 -9.16 -10.49 -1.99
C LEU A 28 -10.15 -11.26 -1.13
N ALA A 29 -10.09 -12.58 -1.21
CA ALA A 29 -10.93 -13.49 -0.44
C ALA A 29 -10.12 -14.17 0.66
N GLY A 30 -10.78 -14.61 1.73
CA GLY A 30 -10.19 -15.55 2.67
C GLY A 30 -10.61 -16.96 2.26
N VAL A 31 -9.71 -17.93 2.39
CA VAL A 31 -10.00 -19.34 2.12
C VAL A 31 -9.57 -20.19 3.31
N ASN A 32 -10.47 -21.01 3.85
CA ASN A 32 -10.17 -21.84 5.03
C ASN A 32 -9.36 -23.10 4.65
N ALA A 33 -9.03 -23.94 5.63
CA ALA A 33 -8.26 -25.17 5.40
C ALA A 33 -8.96 -26.21 4.48
N ASN A 34 -10.29 -26.10 4.31
CA ASN A 34 -11.08 -26.96 3.45
C ASN A 34 -11.20 -26.42 2.01
N GLY A 35 -10.69 -25.21 1.75
CA GLY A 35 -10.83 -24.54 0.45
C GLY A 35 -12.11 -23.74 0.29
N ASP A 36 -12.92 -23.57 1.35
CA ASP A 36 -14.15 -22.77 1.28
C ASP A 36 -13.89 -21.28 1.57
N ASP A 37 -14.75 -20.43 0.99
CA ASP A 37 -14.75 -18.99 1.22
C ASP A 37 -14.92 -18.66 2.71
N GLU A 38 -13.97 -17.90 3.24
CA GLU A 38 -13.93 -17.40 4.60
C GLU A 38 -13.91 -15.86 4.59
N PRO A 39 -14.95 -15.20 5.15
CA PRO A 39 -14.93 -13.77 5.41
C PRO A 39 -13.71 -13.33 6.22
N MET A 40 -13.22 -12.12 5.97
CA MET A 40 -12.07 -11.54 6.69
C MET A 40 -12.50 -10.34 7.54
N PRO A 41 -13.21 -10.55 8.67
CA PRO A 41 -13.76 -9.46 9.49
C PRO A 41 -12.69 -8.64 10.21
N TYR A 42 -11.43 -9.09 10.22
CA TYR A 42 -10.28 -8.36 10.76
C TYR A 42 -9.72 -7.30 9.79
N VAL A 43 -10.12 -7.33 8.51
CA VAL A 43 -9.77 -6.33 7.49
C VAL A 43 -10.84 -5.25 7.45
N ASP A 44 -10.44 -3.99 7.57
CA ASP A 44 -11.33 -2.82 7.47
C ASP A 44 -11.53 -2.38 6.02
N TYR A 45 -10.43 -2.22 5.28
CA TYR A 45 -10.48 -1.89 3.86
C TYR A 45 -9.17 -2.26 3.16
N VAL A 46 -9.22 -2.29 1.83
CA VAL A 46 -8.06 -2.53 0.96
C VAL A 46 -7.79 -1.31 0.10
N GLU A 47 -6.53 -0.94 -0.04
CA GLU A 47 -6.05 0.06 -0.98
C GLU A 47 -5.26 -0.60 -2.11
N TYR A 48 -5.65 -0.33 -3.35
CA TYR A 48 -4.93 -0.74 -4.56
C TYR A 48 -4.20 0.47 -5.11
N ILE A 49 -2.87 0.38 -5.24
CA ILE A 49 -2.04 1.41 -5.88
C ILE A 49 -1.77 0.99 -7.33
N LEU A 50 -2.62 1.46 -8.24
CA LEU A 50 -2.53 1.18 -9.67
C LEU A 50 -1.39 1.97 -10.33
N HIS A 51 -1.09 1.61 -11.58
CA HIS A 51 -0.15 2.36 -12.41
C HIS A 51 -0.62 3.82 -12.61
N GLN A 52 0.33 4.76 -12.74
CA GLN A 52 0.05 6.21 -12.81
C GLN A 52 -0.78 6.64 -14.04
N THR A 53 -0.95 5.75 -15.02
CA THR A 53 -1.80 5.99 -16.20
C THR A 53 -3.29 5.93 -15.89
N PHE A 54 -3.70 5.35 -14.75
CA PHE A 54 -5.09 5.32 -14.34
C PHE A 54 -5.48 6.64 -13.69
N GLU A 55 -6.70 7.12 -13.96
CA GLU A 55 -7.28 8.20 -13.18
C GLU A 55 -7.46 7.73 -11.74
N GLN A 56 -7.01 8.55 -10.79
CA GLN A 56 -7.00 8.23 -9.35
C GLN A 56 -6.37 6.84 -9.08
N PRO A 57 -5.05 6.70 -9.23
CA PRO A 57 -4.38 5.39 -9.17
C PRO A 57 -4.51 4.71 -7.80
N LEU A 58 -4.70 5.47 -6.72
CA LEU A 58 -5.03 4.91 -5.41
C LEU A 58 -6.53 4.65 -5.28
N ARG A 59 -6.94 3.38 -5.17
CA ARG A 59 -8.33 2.96 -5.02
C ARG A 59 -8.57 2.32 -3.67
N LYS A 60 -9.54 2.82 -2.92
CA LYS A 60 -9.95 2.27 -1.63
C LYS A 60 -11.24 1.47 -1.77
N VAL A 61 -11.24 0.22 -1.29
CA VAL A 61 -12.38 -0.70 -1.31
C VAL A 61 -12.66 -1.21 0.10
N THR A 62 -13.88 -1.02 0.58
CA THR A 62 -14.30 -1.37 1.96
C THR A 62 -15.12 -2.65 2.03
N GLU A 63 -15.80 -3.03 0.93
CA GLU A 63 -16.72 -4.15 0.91
C GLU A 63 -16.00 -5.45 0.57
N TYR A 64 -16.11 -6.48 1.42
CA TYR A 64 -15.65 -7.84 1.12
C TYR A 64 -16.40 -8.42 -0.11
N PRO A 65 -15.75 -9.14 -1.05
CA PRO A 65 -14.35 -9.62 -1.05
C PRO A 65 -13.36 -8.63 -1.70
N PHE A 66 -13.52 -7.34 -1.38
CA PHE A 66 -12.65 -6.23 -1.75
C PHE A 66 -12.41 -6.14 -3.26
N VAL A 67 -13.48 -6.28 -4.04
CA VAL A 67 -13.38 -6.39 -5.50
C VAL A 67 -12.99 -5.05 -6.13
N LEU A 68 -11.93 -5.05 -6.92
CA LEU A 68 -11.57 -3.98 -7.85
C LEU A 68 -11.78 -4.47 -9.29
N GLN A 69 -12.45 -3.66 -10.12
CA GLN A 69 -12.62 -3.92 -11.55
C GLN A 69 -12.19 -2.73 -12.38
N GLU A 70 -11.43 -3.00 -13.44
CA GLU A 70 -10.92 -1.96 -14.33
C GLU A 70 -10.71 -2.47 -15.75
N LYS A 71 -10.36 -1.55 -16.65
CA LYS A 71 -9.97 -1.88 -18.02
C LYS A 71 -8.60 -1.32 -18.36
N GLY A 72 -7.78 -2.13 -19.03
CA GLY A 72 -6.46 -1.74 -19.49
C GLY A 72 -5.96 -2.64 -20.60
N TRP A 73 -4.97 -2.16 -21.34
CA TRP A 73 -4.28 -2.93 -22.38
C TRP A 73 -2.92 -3.45 -21.92
N GLY A 74 -2.37 -2.88 -20.85
CA GLY A 74 -1.02 -3.17 -20.34
C GLY A 74 -1.04 -3.96 -19.04
N GLU A 75 0.03 -4.70 -18.84
CA GLU A 75 0.40 -5.42 -17.62
C GLU A 75 1.25 -4.50 -16.73
N PHE A 76 1.18 -4.66 -15.41
CA PHE A 76 1.96 -3.85 -14.48
C PHE A 76 1.95 -4.44 -13.07
N ASP A 77 3.00 -4.13 -12.31
CA ASP A 77 3.05 -4.39 -10.87
C ASP A 77 2.27 -3.33 -10.09
N MET A 78 1.50 -3.77 -9.10
CA MET A 78 0.74 -2.91 -8.20
C MET A 78 0.94 -3.31 -6.75
N LYS A 79 0.72 -2.35 -5.84
CA LYS A 79 0.68 -2.64 -4.40
C LYS A 79 -0.76 -2.80 -3.95
N ILE A 80 -1.02 -3.88 -3.21
CA ILE A 80 -2.29 -4.12 -2.53
C ILE A 80 -2.02 -4.00 -1.02
N MET A 81 -2.70 -3.06 -0.36
CA MET A 81 -2.51 -2.74 1.05
C MET A 81 -3.76 -3.04 1.85
N LEU A 82 -3.69 -4.00 2.75
CA LEU A 82 -4.78 -4.38 3.65
C LEU A 82 -4.66 -3.55 4.94
N HIS A 83 -5.68 -2.74 5.21
CA HIS A 83 -5.80 -2.00 6.45
C HIS A 83 -6.71 -2.76 7.41
N PHE A 84 -6.27 -2.92 8.65
CA PHE A 84 -6.98 -3.70 9.64
C PHE A 84 -7.97 -2.86 10.46
N VAL A 85 -8.96 -3.54 11.04
CA VAL A 85 -9.91 -2.91 11.99
C VAL A 85 -9.15 -2.35 13.20
N GLU A 86 -8.12 -3.08 13.65
CA GLU A 86 -7.22 -2.65 14.70
C GLU A 86 -6.17 -1.67 14.16
N LYS A 87 -6.38 -0.37 14.38
CA LYS A 87 -5.55 0.73 13.82
C LYS A 87 -4.11 0.75 14.32
N SER A 88 -3.84 0.09 15.43
CA SER A 88 -2.48 -0.05 15.97
C SER A 88 -1.66 -1.13 15.26
N VAL A 89 -2.29 -1.96 14.41
CA VAL A 89 -1.59 -2.94 13.57
C VAL A 89 -1.25 -2.26 12.23
N PRO A 90 0.02 -2.28 11.80
CA PRO A 90 0.40 -1.67 10.53
C PRO A 90 -0.28 -2.40 9.36
N PRO A 91 -0.58 -1.68 8.26
CA PRO A 91 -1.15 -2.31 7.07
C PRO A 91 -0.25 -3.42 6.51
N PHE A 92 -0.85 -4.49 6.01
CA PHE A 92 -0.13 -5.52 5.27
C PHE A 92 -0.04 -5.13 3.81
N VAL A 93 1.18 -5.04 3.28
CA VAL A 93 1.46 -4.62 1.90
C VAL A 93 1.99 -5.81 1.13
N LEU A 94 1.40 -6.08 -0.03
CA LEU A 94 1.89 -7.10 -0.96
C LEU A 94 2.03 -6.51 -2.37
N ASP A 95 3.01 -7.02 -3.11
CA ASP A 95 3.21 -6.71 -4.53
C ASP A 95 2.43 -7.73 -5.37
N HIS A 96 1.66 -7.23 -6.33
CA HIS A 96 0.83 -8.03 -7.22
C HIS A 96 1.14 -7.68 -8.68
N ASP A 97 1.62 -8.67 -9.42
CA ASP A 97 1.79 -8.58 -10.87
C ASP A 97 0.44 -8.81 -11.56
N LEU A 98 -0.10 -7.76 -12.18
CA LEU A 98 -1.21 -7.89 -13.11
C LEU A 98 -0.69 -8.26 -14.49
N ASN A 99 -0.75 -9.54 -14.81
CA ASN A 99 -0.39 -10.05 -16.13
C ASN A 99 -1.58 -10.74 -16.83
N PHE A 100 -1.40 -11.01 -18.13
CA PHE A 100 -2.43 -11.60 -18.98
C PHE A 100 -2.03 -12.96 -19.55
N GLN A 101 -1.10 -13.66 -18.90
CA GLN A 101 -0.66 -15.00 -19.30
C GLN A 101 -1.81 -16.01 -19.17
N GLN A 102 -2.64 -15.85 -18.13
CA GLN A 102 -3.81 -16.67 -17.86
C GLN A 102 -5.06 -15.78 -17.72
N ASN A 103 -6.24 -16.34 -17.99
CA ASN A 103 -7.51 -15.63 -17.76
C ASN A 103 -7.91 -15.60 -16.29
N HIS A 104 -7.35 -16.50 -15.49
CA HIS A 104 -7.60 -16.63 -14.07
C HIS A 104 -6.31 -17.14 -13.41
N TYR A 105 -5.91 -16.50 -12.31
CA TYR A 105 -4.82 -16.98 -11.46
C TYR A 105 -5.06 -16.52 -10.03
N GLU A 106 -4.47 -17.27 -9.10
CA GLU A 106 -4.64 -17.06 -7.68
C GLU A 106 -3.29 -17.01 -6.99
N MET A 107 -3.16 -16.13 -6.00
CA MET A 107 -1.94 -15.90 -5.26
C MET A 107 -2.25 -15.95 -3.76
N PRO A 108 -2.04 -17.13 -3.10
CA PRO A 108 -2.21 -17.28 -1.67
C PRO A 108 -1.25 -16.36 -0.90
N GLN A 109 -1.70 -15.80 0.22
CA GLN A 109 -0.93 -14.88 1.05
C GLN A 109 -0.96 -15.32 2.51
N THR A 110 0.19 -15.23 3.17
CA THR A 110 0.31 -15.47 4.61
C THR A 110 0.54 -14.14 5.31
N ILE A 111 -0.35 -13.77 6.22
CA ILE A 111 -0.23 -12.55 7.01
C ILE A 111 0.24 -12.92 8.41
N THR A 112 1.38 -12.37 8.82
CA THR A 112 1.94 -12.55 10.16
C THR A 112 1.77 -11.26 10.97
N PHE A 113 1.08 -11.37 12.10
CA PHE A 113 0.86 -10.24 12.99
C PHE A 113 1.88 -10.26 14.13
N SER A 114 2.76 -9.26 14.16
CA SER A 114 3.71 -9.04 15.27
C SER A 114 3.10 -8.07 16.29
N LYS A 115 3.35 -8.28 17.59
CA LYS A 115 2.96 -7.35 18.68
C LYS A 115 1.45 -7.09 18.77
N ILE A 116 0.65 -8.16 18.83
CA ILE A 116 -0.81 -8.11 19.05
C ILE A 116 -1.21 -8.42 20.51
N ASP A 117 -0.24 -8.51 21.42
CA ASP A 117 -0.47 -8.78 22.83
C ASP A 117 -1.39 -7.71 23.45
N GLY A 118 -2.42 -8.17 24.16
CA GLY A 118 -3.45 -7.30 24.76
C GLY A 118 -4.59 -6.87 23.83
N LYS A 119 -4.52 -7.17 22.51
CA LYS A 119 -5.58 -6.81 21.53
C LYS A 119 -6.64 -7.92 21.41
N HIS A 120 -7.32 -8.22 22.52
CA HIS A 120 -8.23 -9.36 22.62
C HIS A 120 -9.40 -9.34 21.61
N SER A 121 -9.94 -8.17 21.28
CA SER A 121 -10.98 -8.02 20.25
C SER A 121 -10.47 -8.40 18.86
N PHE A 122 -9.27 -7.95 18.50
CA PHE A 122 -8.63 -8.27 17.22
C PHE A 122 -8.25 -9.76 17.12
N LEU A 123 -7.69 -10.33 18.20
CA LEU A 123 -7.41 -11.77 18.29
C LEU A 123 -8.68 -12.61 18.13
N LYS A 124 -9.83 -12.15 18.62
CA LYS A 124 -11.11 -12.83 18.42
C LYS A 124 -11.54 -12.81 16.96
N LEU A 125 -11.32 -11.70 16.24
CA LEU A 125 -11.63 -11.59 14.81
C LEU A 125 -10.70 -12.45 13.93
N LEU A 126 -9.44 -12.63 14.34
CA LEU A 126 -8.50 -13.51 13.65
C LEU A 126 -8.87 -15.00 13.81
N ASN A 127 -9.39 -15.36 14.97
CA ASN A 127 -9.71 -16.74 15.32
C ASN A 127 -11.19 -17.09 15.15
N SER A 128 -12.05 -16.17 14.70
CA SER A 128 -13.47 -16.46 14.51
C SER A 128 -13.65 -17.22 13.19
N PRO A 129 -13.96 -18.54 13.20
CA PRO A 129 -14.53 -19.16 12.02
C PRO A 129 -15.86 -18.46 11.74
N ALA A 130 -16.13 -18.15 10.48
CA ALA A 130 -17.34 -17.45 10.06
C ALA A 130 -18.60 -18.17 10.55
N THR A 131 -19.11 -17.74 11.71
CA THR A 131 -20.46 -18.04 12.16
C THR A 131 -21.33 -16.94 11.62
N ASN A 132 -22.36 -17.35 10.87
CA ASN A 132 -23.26 -16.47 10.16
C ASN A 132 -23.74 -15.31 11.05
N ALA A 133 -23.67 -14.11 10.48
CA ALA A 133 -24.25 -12.90 11.06
C ALA A 133 -25.78 -13.00 11.04
N SER A 134 -26.33 -13.64 12.06
CA SER A 134 -27.70 -13.43 12.52
C SER A 134 -27.74 -13.85 13.99
N ASP A 135 -27.49 -12.88 14.87
CA ASP A 135 -28.07 -12.79 16.22
C ASP A 135 -27.49 -11.54 16.89
N ARG A 136 -27.97 -10.37 16.44
CA ARG A 136 -27.97 -9.17 17.27
C ARG A 136 -29.16 -9.29 18.22
N GLU A 137 -29.04 -10.12 19.25
CA GLU A 137 -29.96 -10.04 20.38
C GLU A 137 -29.45 -8.98 21.35
N SER A 138 -30.22 -7.90 21.40
CA SER A 138 -30.14 -6.86 22.41
C SER A 138 -30.39 -7.47 23.79
N SER A 139 -29.41 -7.30 24.67
CA SER A 139 -29.60 -7.48 26.10
C SER A 139 -30.62 -6.45 26.61
N ASN A 140 -31.86 -6.91 26.82
CA ASN A 140 -32.84 -6.24 27.65
C ASN A 140 -32.36 -6.31 29.11
N ASP A 141 -32.16 -5.14 29.73
CA ASP A 141 -32.33 -5.00 31.17
C ASP A 141 -33.28 -3.83 31.44
N SER A 142 -34.07 -4.01 32.49
CA SER A 142 -35.36 -3.41 32.75
C SER A 142 -35.23 -2.06 33.46
N THR A 143 -36.18 -1.14 33.28
CA THR A 143 -37.09 -0.66 34.35
C THR A 143 -37.95 0.55 33.94
N ASN A 144 -39.25 0.34 34.09
CA ASN A 144 -40.26 1.20 34.74
C ASN A 144 -40.68 2.58 34.18
N ASP A 145 -41.95 2.58 33.75
CA ASP A 145 -43.06 3.45 34.21
C ASP A 145 -43.22 4.89 33.70
N GLY A 146 -44.49 5.21 33.39
CA GLY A 146 -45.05 6.50 33.75
C GLY A 146 -45.34 7.55 32.66
N SER A 147 -46.55 7.48 32.11
CA SER A 147 -47.45 8.64 31.87
C SER A 147 -47.35 9.50 30.58
N THR A 148 -48.35 9.29 29.72
CA THR A 148 -49.27 10.28 29.10
C THR A 148 -48.89 11.77 28.99
N HIS A 149 -48.89 12.30 27.76
CA HIS A 149 -49.63 13.51 27.27
C HIS A 149 -49.33 13.71 25.76
N LYS A 150 -50.21 13.32 24.83
CA LYS A 150 -51.27 14.12 24.18
C LYS A 150 -50.88 15.56 23.78
N ARG A 151 -50.59 15.79 22.49
CA ARG A 151 -50.90 16.97 21.61
C ARG A 151 -50.21 16.71 20.25
N ARG A 152 -50.89 16.23 19.20
CA ARG A 152 -51.84 16.87 18.25
C ARG A 152 -51.21 17.99 17.39
N ARG A 153 -51.41 17.81 16.06
CA ARG A 153 -51.43 18.75 14.90
C ARG A 153 -50.15 18.75 14.04
N GLU A 154 -50.14 18.13 12.84
CA GLU A 154 -50.68 18.60 11.53
C GLU A 154 -50.18 20.01 11.15
N ALA A 155 -49.80 20.38 9.93
CA ALA A 155 -49.56 19.73 8.65
C ALA A 155 -49.04 20.84 7.69
N LEU A 156 -48.30 20.45 6.64
CA LEU A 156 -48.26 21.04 5.28
C LEU A 156 -47.87 22.53 5.09
N THR A 157 -46.87 22.80 4.25
CA THR A 157 -47.04 23.28 2.86
C THR A 157 -45.72 23.74 2.21
N LYS A 158 -45.51 23.32 0.93
CA LYS A 158 -45.09 24.06 -0.29
C LYS A 158 -44.09 25.23 -0.18
N GLU A 159 -43.24 25.58 -1.14
CA GLU A 159 -42.77 25.16 -2.47
C GLU A 159 -41.95 26.37 -2.98
N LYS A 160 -41.08 26.17 -3.98
CA LYS A 160 -40.51 27.15 -4.95
C LYS A 160 -39.34 28.09 -4.58
N SER A 161 -38.18 27.72 -5.15
CA SER A 161 -37.44 28.44 -6.21
C SER A 161 -37.36 29.98 -6.18
N LYS A 162 -36.12 30.52 -6.19
CA LYS A 162 -35.58 31.33 -7.32
C LYS A 162 -34.11 31.72 -7.13
N ARG A 163 -33.40 31.68 -8.26
CA ARG A 163 -32.06 32.20 -8.56
C ARG A 163 -32.03 33.74 -8.60
N ILE A 164 -30.78 34.23 -8.72
CA ILE A 164 -30.26 35.47 -9.34
C ILE A 164 -29.91 36.54 -8.30
N LYS A 165 -28.78 37.27 -8.32
CA LYS A 165 -27.46 37.27 -9.00
C LYS A 165 -26.79 38.60 -8.58
N ASP A 166 -25.46 38.66 -8.63
CA ASP A 166 -24.60 39.86 -8.81
C ASP A 166 -24.60 40.98 -7.75
N ASP A 167 -23.43 41.19 -7.11
CA ASP A 167 -22.55 42.36 -7.31
C ASP A 167 -21.23 42.08 -6.56
N ARG A 168 -20.08 41.78 -7.19
CA ARG A 168 -19.09 42.60 -7.92
C ARG A 168 -18.27 43.60 -7.09
N SER A 169 -17.00 43.66 -7.50
CA SER A 169 -15.89 44.61 -7.24
C SER A 169 -14.91 44.19 -6.14
N SER A 170 -13.60 44.25 -6.33
CA SER A 170 -12.75 44.54 -7.50
C SER A 170 -11.33 44.08 -7.17
N ASP A 171 -10.65 43.54 -8.18
CA ASP A 171 -9.24 43.71 -8.56
C ASP A 171 -8.22 44.14 -7.51
N ASP A 172 -7.20 43.31 -7.27
CA ASP A 172 -5.82 43.80 -7.32
C ASP A 172 -4.85 42.67 -7.72
N ASP A 173 -3.89 43.04 -8.55
CA ASP A 173 -3.01 42.22 -9.37
C ASP A 173 -1.62 42.21 -8.72
N SER A 174 -0.99 41.04 -8.57
CA SER A 174 0.48 40.98 -8.51
C SER A 174 1.02 39.56 -8.67
N GLN A 175 1.63 39.35 -9.83
CA GLN A 175 2.79 38.48 -9.98
C GLN A 175 3.87 38.89 -8.96
N ALA A 176 4.35 37.94 -8.16
CA ALA A 176 5.66 38.02 -7.53
C ALA A 176 6.31 36.63 -7.52
N ASN A 177 7.27 36.49 -8.43
CA ASN A 177 8.33 35.49 -8.37
C ASN A 177 9.29 35.91 -7.24
N SER A 178 9.48 35.08 -6.22
CA SER A 178 10.62 35.20 -5.31
C SER A 178 10.97 33.85 -4.69
N SER A 179 11.96 33.24 -5.33
CA SER A 179 13.08 32.59 -4.65
C SER A 179 13.56 33.38 -3.42
N ALA A 180 13.54 32.74 -2.25
CA ALA A 180 14.41 33.03 -1.11
C ALA A 180 14.40 31.76 -0.23
N ALA A 181 15.43 30.92 -0.31
CA ALA A 181 16.65 31.03 0.50
C ALA A 181 16.32 30.95 2.00
N VAL A 182 16.22 29.71 2.51
CA VAL A 182 16.66 29.39 3.88
C VAL A 182 18.02 28.71 3.73
N SER A 183 19.03 29.46 4.09
CA SER A 183 20.41 29.05 4.31
C SER A 183 20.52 28.34 5.67
N GLY A 184 21.21 27.19 5.69
CA GLY A 184 21.65 26.55 6.93
C GLY A 184 22.13 25.12 6.68
N ASP A 185 23.46 24.98 6.65
CA ASP A 185 24.24 23.75 6.84
C ASP A 185 24.49 22.87 5.61
N GLU A 186 25.39 23.36 4.74
CA GLU A 186 26.29 22.49 4.00
C GLU A 186 27.23 21.80 4.99
N ASP A 187 26.97 20.53 5.29
CA ASP A 187 27.96 19.61 5.83
C ASP A 187 27.73 18.23 5.18
N ASP A 188 28.51 17.96 4.13
CA ASP A 188 28.99 16.65 3.65
C ASP A 188 28.06 15.42 3.71
N LYS A 189 26.76 15.62 3.53
CA LYS A 189 25.78 14.55 3.66
C LYS A 189 25.66 13.77 2.36
N ILE A 190 26.32 12.62 2.34
CA ILE A 190 26.20 11.62 1.27
C ILE A 190 24.72 11.40 0.97
N ASP A 191 24.35 11.54 -0.30
CA ASP A 191 22.97 11.37 -0.73
C ASP A 191 22.58 9.89 -0.62
N VAL A 192 21.91 9.57 0.49
CA VAL A 192 21.42 8.23 0.84
C VAL A 192 20.54 7.65 -0.28
N HIS A 193 19.78 8.48 -0.99
CA HIS A 193 18.92 8.00 -2.09
C HIS A 193 19.74 7.60 -3.31
N GLN A 194 20.79 8.36 -3.61
CA GLN A 194 21.72 7.98 -4.68
C GLN A 194 22.52 6.72 -4.31
N LEU A 195 22.91 6.56 -3.05
CA LEU A 195 23.59 5.34 -2.59
C LEU A 195 22.71 4.10 -2.74
N ALA A 196 21.43 4.21 -2.34
CA ALA A 196 20.45 3.13 -2.52
C ALA A 196 20.29 2.73 -4.00
N LYS A 197 20.29 3.71 -4.91
CA LYS A 197 20.24 3.45 -6.34
C LYS A 197 21.49 2.72 -6.84
N LYS A 198 22.67 3.10 -6.35
CA LYS A 198 23.93 2.41 -6.71
C LYS A 198 23.94 0.95 -6.25
N PHE A 199 23.39 0.66 -5.06
CA PHE A 199 23.29 -0.71 -4.56
C PHE A 199 22.47 -1.61 -5.49
N GLN A 200 21.39 -1.08 -6.08
CA GLN A 200 20.57 -1.81 -7.06
C GLN A 200 21.29 -2.05 -8.40
N MET A 201 22.33 -1.28 -8.69
CA MET A 201 23.11 -1.38 -9.92
C MET A 201 24.35 -2.26 -9.76
N LEU A 202 24.62 -2.79 -8.56
CA LEU A 202 25.73 -3.71 -8.32
C LEU A 202 25.44 -5.10 -8.90
N HIS A 203 26.49 -5.74 -9.40
CA HIS A 203 26.44 -7.13 -9.84
C HIS A 203 26.34 -8.06 -8.62
N PRO A 204 25.67 -9.23 -8.75
CA PRO A 204 25.56 -10.21 -7.66
C PRO A 204 26.89 -10.57 -6.98
N ASP A 205 27.98 -10.60 -7.74
CA ASP A 205 29.32 -10.95 -7.23
C ASP A 205 29.88 -9.92 -6.23
N ASP A 206 29.44 -8.66 -6.31
CA ASP A 206 29.90 -7.57 -5.45
C ASP A 206 29.01 -7.36 -4.20
N LEU A 207 27.89 -8.08 -4.10
CA LEU A 207 27.00 -8.03 -2.94
C LEU A 207 27.63 -8.66 -1.69
N ILE A 208 28.35 -9.79 -1.84
CA ILE A 208 29.00 -10.46 -0.71
C ILE A 208 30.09 -9.58 -0.07
N PRO A 209 31.02 -8.97 -0.83
CA PRO A 209 31.97 -8.00 -0.28
C PRO A 209 31.31 -6.81 0.40
N LEU A 210 30.21 -6.28 -0.15
CA LEU A 210 29.47 -5.16 0.42
C LEU A 210 28.88 -5.52 1.79
N VAL A 211 28.24 -6.68 1.89
CA VAL A 211 27.66 -7.18 3.15
C VAL A 211 28.76 -7.34 4.21
N ASN A 212 29.90 -7.92 3.84
CA ASN A 212 31.03 -8.08 4.75
C ASN A 212 31.60 -6.74 5.23
N LEU A 213 31.63 -5.73 4.36
CA LEU A 213 32.09 -4.38 4.69
C LEU A 213 31.18 -3.68 5.70
N VAL A 214 29.86 -3.87 5.58
CA VAL A 214 28.87 -3.35 6.54
C VAL A 214 29.00 -4.07 7.89
N LYS A 215 29.13 -5.40 7.89
CA LYS A 215 29.33 -6.19 9.12
C LYS A 215 30.62 -5.84 9.85
N ALA A 216 31.72 -5.61 9.11
CA ALA A 216 33.01 -5.28 9.69
C ALA A 216 33.04 -3.93 10.41
N ASN A 217 32.13 -3.01 10.04
CA ASN A 217 32.02 -1.66 10.61
C ASN A 217 30.69 -1.46 11.33
N GLN A 218 30.02 -2.55 11.74
CA GLN A 218 28.72 -2.46 12.37
C GLN A 218 28.84 -1.87 13.78
N THR A 219 28.08 -0.81 14.03
CA THR A 219 27.95 -0.17 15.35
C THR A 219 26.56 -0.45 15.95
N SER A 220 26.41 -0.25 17.26
CA SER A 220 25.18 -0.60 18.00
C SER A 220 23.94 0.22 17.64
N ASP A 221 24.13 1.35 16.95
CA ASP A 221 23.11 2.24 16.41
C ASP A 221 22.64 1.85 14.99
N MET A 222 23.34 0.93 14.32
CA MET A 222 23.00 0.49 12.97
C MET A 222 21.96 -0.63 12.96
N TYR A 223 20.94 -0.49 12.10
CA TYR A 223 19.95 -1.54 11.88
C TYR A 223 20.34 -2.42 10.67
N VAL A 224 20.81 -3.63 10.99
CA VAL A 224 21.18 -4.67 10.02
C VAL A 224 20.46 -5.95 10.42
N LYS A 225 19.62 -6.49 9.54
CA LYS A 225 18.92 -7.77 9.75
C LYS A 225 19.37 -8.76 8.68
N GLU A 226 19.88 -9.90 9.14
CA GLU A 226 20.23 -11.04 8.29
C GLU A 226 19.18 -12.14 8.51
N ASP A 227 18.52 -12.54 7.43
CA ASP A 227 17.61 -13.69 7.45
C ASP A 227 18.37 -14.92 6.96
N GLY A 228 18.84 -15.73 7.92
CA GLY A 228 19.70 -16.88 7.65
C GLY A 228 19.00 -18.04 6.92
N GLU A 229 17.67 -18.05 6.86
CA GLU A 229 16.89 -19.10 6.20
C GLU A 229 16.54 -18.72 4.75
N ALA A 230 16.35 -17.42 4.48
CA ALA A 230 16.07 -16.88 3.14
C ALA A 230 17.32 -16.38 2.39
N GLY A 231 18.46 -16.20 3.07
CA GLY A 231 19.65 -15.59 2.47
C GLY A 231 19.49 -14.10 2.17
N GLU A 232 18.51 -13.44 2.79
CA GLU A 232 18.19 -12.03 2.58
C GLU A 232 18.89 -11.14 3.60
N PHE A 233 19.45 -10.03 3.12
CA PHE A 233 20.19 -9.06 3.93
C PHE A 233 19.54 -7.68 3.85
N HIS A 234 19.01 -7.20 4.98
CA HIS A 234 18.34 -5.91 5.10
C HIS A 234 19.23 -4.91 5.84
N ILE A 235 19.44 -3.74 5.24
CA ILE A 235 20.26 -2.65 5.80
C ILE A 235 19.45 -1.36 5.75
N ASP A 236 19.36 -0.65 6.88
CA ASP A 236 18.84 0.71 6.88
C ASP A 236 19.98 1.72 6.67
N LEU A 237 20.07 2.29 5.47
CA LEU A 237 21.10 3.26 5.10
C LEU A 237 21.06 4.56 5.92
N ARG A 238 19.91 4.90 6.54
CA ARG A 238 19.80 6.11 7.38
C ARG A 238 20.31 5.89 8.81
N THR A 239 20.51 4.64 9.19
CA THR A 239 21.09 4.26 10.49
C THR A 239 22.59 4.06 10.42
N LEU A 240 23.18 4.16 9.22
CA LEU A 240 24.63 4.06 9.03
C LEU A 240 25.28 5.41 9.37
N GLY A 241 26.39 5.37 10.09
CA GLY A 241 27.19 6.57 10.33
C GLY A 241 27.80 7.13 9.05
N ASP A 242 28.02 8.44 9.01
CA ASP A 242 28.53 9.17 7.83
C ASP A 242 29.88 8.60 7.32
N SER A 243 30.72 8.10 8.23
CA SER A 243 31.97 7.44 7.90
C SER A 243 31.77 6.14 7.10
N LEU A 244 30.78 5.32 7.47
CA LEU A 244 30.48 4.08 6.77
C LEU A 244 29.77 4.36 5.44
N LEU A 245 28.88 5.36 5.40
CA LEU A 245 28.26 5.83 4.15
C LEU A 245 29.32 6.25 3.13
N ALA A 246 30.39 6.93 3.56
CA ALA A 246 31.48 7.35 2.68
C ALA A 246 32.25 6.17 2.08
N VAL A 247 32.52 5.17 2.91
CA VAL A 247 33.22 3.95 2.49
C VAL A 247 32.34 3.13 1.52
N LEU A 248 31.04 3.01 1.80
CA LEU A 248 30.09 2.30 0.93
C LEU A 248 29.89 3.03 -0.40
N TRP A 249 29.83 4.35 -0.38
CA TRP A 249 29.75 5.17 -1.58
C TRP A 249 30.94 4.94 -2.50
N LYS A 250 32.16 5.00 -1.94
CA LYS A 250 33.40 4.73 -2.68
C LYS A 250 33.44 3.32 -3.25
N PHE A 251 33.07 2.32 -2.44
CA PHE A 251 33.00 0.92 -2.89
C PHE A 251 32.07 0.77 -4.11
N CYS A 252 30.89 1.39 -4.06
CA CYS A 252 29.95 1.35 -5.18
C CYS A 252 30.50 2.02 -6.44
N ASP A 253 31.16 3.18 -6.31
CA ASP A 253 31.77 3.87 -7.45
C ASP A 253 32.88 3.02 -8.10
N ASP A 254 33.73 2.40 -7.29
CA ASP A 254 34.80 1.52 -7.78
C ASP A 254 34.23 0.29 -8.52
N CYS A 255 33.14 -0.31 -8.02
CA CYS A 255 32.48 -1.44 -8.69
C CYS A 255 31.78 -1.01 -10.00
N LEU A 256 31.06 0.10 -10.00
CA LEU A 256 30.38 0.61 -11.20
C LEU A 256 31.37 1.03 -12.29
N GLU A 257 32.50 1.64 -11.91
CA GLU A 257 33.55 2.01 -12.88
C GLU A 257 34.19 0.77 -13.52
N LYS A 258 34.39 -0.31 -12.74
CA LYS A 258 34.87 -1.60 -13.28
C LYS A 258 33.92 -2.16 -14.33
N TYR A 259 32.61 -2.11 -14.11
CA TYR A 259 31.62 -2.60 -15.09
C TYR A 259 31.66 -1.80 -16.38
N GLN A 260 31.77 -0.47 -16.28
CA GLN A 260 31.86 0.42 -17.44
C GLN A 260 33.14 0.18 -18.26
N LYS A 261 34.27 -0.08 -17.58
CA LYS A 261 35.55 -0.43 -18.22
C LYS A 261 35.51 -1.82 -18.87
N SER A 262 34.81 -2.77 -18.27
CA SER A 262 34.60 -4.12 -18.82
C SER A 262 33.74 -4.10 -20.09
N HIS A 263 32.69 -3.26 -20.12
CA HIS A 263 31.81 -3.11 -21.28
C HIS A 263 32.45 -2.38 -22.48
N LYS A 264 33.42 -1.48 -22.25
CA LYS A 264 34.15 -0.77 -23.33
C LYS A 264 35.27 -1.58 -23.99
N LYS A 265 35.60 -2.76 -23.48
CA LYS A 265 36.69 -3.63 -23.99
C LYS A 265 36.20 -4.79 -24.86
N LYS A 266 34.91 -4.84 -25.20
CA LYS A 266 34.34 -5.79 -26.16
C LYS A 266 33.94 -5.09 -27.45
#